data_AF-A0A3D4HQP9-F1
#
_entry.id   AF-A0A3D4HQP9-F1
#
_cell.length_a   1.000
_cell.length_b   1.000
_cell.length_c   1.000
_cell.angle_alpha   90.00
_cell.angle_beta   90.00
_cell.angle_gamma   90.00
#
_symmetry.space_group_name_H-M   'P 1'
#
loop_
_entity.id
_entity.type
_entity.pdbx_description
1 polymer ?
#
loop_
_entity_poly.entity_id
_entity_poly.type
_entity_poly.pdbx_seq_one_letter_code
_entity_poly.pdbx_strand_id
1 'polypeptide(L)'
;MYVEVYPDIIFILNFFIDFILLFLLKLVNKKSSSLPKLLLAAAIGGLFAAINGIFPWMNAVIRFLLMYVVASVLMIRISFGKLMAADLLKQTIVLYLITYFVGGMINSIYYYTGFRMFVVHLGKGMAFSNISWKFIIMMINFHDI
;
A
#
# COMPACT_ATOMS: atom_id res chain seq x y z
N MET A 1 -4.90 -7.41 -26.80
CA MET A 1 -3.84 -7.16 -25.80
C MET A 1 -4.36 -7.69 -24.47
N TYR A 2 -3.95 -8.88 -24.05
CA TYR A 2 -4.31 -9.40 -22.73
C TYR A 2 -3.38 -8.73 -21.71
N VAL A 3 -3.94 -7.97 -20.78
CA VAL A 3 -3.17 -7.44 -19.64
C VAL A 3 -3.11 -8.56 -18.62
N GLU A 4 -1.92 -9.11 -18.40
CA GLU A 4 -1.70 -10.06 -17.32
C GLU A 4 -1.84 -9.31 -15.99
N VAL A 5 -2.86 -9.70 -15.22
CA VAL A 5 -3.11 -9.16 -13.89
C VAL A 5 -2.50 -10.14 -12.89
N TYR A 6 -1.58 -9.63 -12.06
CA TYR A 6 -0.86 -10.38 -11.03
C TYR A 6 -1.48 -10.06 -9.66
N PRO A 7 -2.37 -10.91 -9.12
CA PRO A 7 -3.11 -10.59 -7.88
C PRO A 7 -2.22 -10.51 -6.65
N ASP A 8 -1.11 -11.25 -6.64
CA ASP A 8 -0.04 -11.23 -5.65
C ASP A 8 0.65 -9.86 -5.59
N ILE A 9 1.01 -9.29 -6.73
CA ILE A 9 1.62 -7.94 -6.80
C ILE A 9 0.61 -6.89 -6.32
N ILE A 10 -0.66 -7.00 -6.75
CA ILE A 10 -1.73 -6.09 -6.30
C ILE A 10 -1.90 -6.18 -4.79
N PHE A 11 -1.93 -7.39 -4.22
CA PHE A 11 -2.03 -7.59 -2.78
C PHE A 11 -0.87 -6.93 -2.04
N ILE A 12 0.37 -7.20 -2.45
CA ILE A 12 1.58 -6.70 -1.78
C ILE A 12 1.63 -5.17 -1.82
N LEU A 13 1.40 -4.56 -2.98
CA LEU A 13 1.42 -3.10 -3.11
C LEU A 13 0.33 -2.45 -2.24
N ASN A 14 -0.90 -2.95 -2.29
CA ASN A 14 -1.98 -2.39 -1.50
C ASN A 14 -1.79 -2.65 -0.01
N PHE A 15 -1.24 -3.80 0.38
CA PHE A 15 -0.88 -4.08 1.78
C PHE A 15 0.05 -2.99 2.35
N PHE A 16 1.14 -2.65 1.65
CA PHE A 16 2.07 -1.64 2.15
C PHE A 16 1.46 -0.24 2.18
N ILE A 17 0.67 0.13 1.16
CA ILE A 17 -0.01 1.43 1.13
C ILE A 17 -1.05 1.51 2.25
N ASP A 18 -1.93 0.53 2.39
CA ASP A 18 -2.95 0.51 3.44
C ASP A 18 -2.33 0.51 4.84
N PHE A 19 -1.20 -0.19 5.03
CA PHE A 19 -0.45 -0.14 6.28
C PHE A 19 0.03 1.29 6.60
N ILE A 20 0.61 2.00 5.63
CA ILE A 20 1.04 3.40 5.79
C ILE A 20 -0.16 4.29 6.11
N LEU A 21 -1.26 4.14 5.39
CA LEU A 21 -2.48 4.93 5.59
C LEU A 21 -3.08 4.72 7.00
N LEU A 22 -3.17 3.47 7.46
CA LEU A 22 -3.68 3.14 8.78
C LEU A 22 -2.74 3.59 9.90
N PHE A 23 -1.42 3.53 9.67
CA PHE A 23 -0.43 4.06 10.59
C PHE A 23 -0.55 5.58 10.74
N LEU A 24 -0.69 6.31 9.64
CA LEU A 24 -0.95 7.75 9.66
C LEU A 24 -2.29 8.07 10.32
N LEU A 25 -3.34 7.30 10.05
CA LEU A 25 -4.66 7.46 10.67
C LEU A 25 -4.58 7.30 12.19
N LYS A 26 -3.79 6.34 12.67
CA LYS A 26 -3.49 6.15 14.09
C LYS A 26 -2.82 7.39 14.70
N LEU A 27 -1.79 7.93 14.03
CA LEU A 27 -1.06 9.11 14.49
C LEU A 27 -1.95 10.35 14.56
N VAL A 28 -2.69 10.64 13.48
CA VAL A 28 -3.56 11.83 13.37
C VAL A 28 -4.68 11.79 14.42
N ASN A 29 -5.30 10.63 14.63
CA ASN A 29 -6.39 10.50 15.61
C ASN A 29 -5.90 10.27 17.06
N LYS A 30 -4.58 10.18 17.29
CA LYS A 30 -3.99 9.87 18.61
C LYS A 30 -4.61 8.63 19.27
N LYS A 31 -4.99 7.62 18.47
CA LYS A 31 -5.61 6.39 18.96
C LYS A 31 -4.55 5.33 19.25
N SER A 32 -4.81 4.47 20.22
CA SER A 32 -3.97 3.29 20.47
C SER A 32 -4.39 2.16 19.51
N SER A 33 -3.42 1.61 18.80
CA SER A 33 -3.56 0.38 18.02
C SER A 33 -2.22 -0.36 18.00
N SER A 34 -2.26 -1.67 18.15
CA SER A 34 -1.07 -2.52 18.15
C SER A 34 -0.63 -2.83 16.73
N LEU A 35 0.66 -3.02 16.51
CA LEU A 35 1.23 -3.31 15.19
C LEU A 35 0.54 -4.51 14.49
N PRO A 36 0.25 -5.65 15.15
CA PRO A 36 -0.43 -6.77 14.51
C PRO A 36 -1.84 -6.43 14.01
N LYS A 37 -2.57 -5.55 14.69
CA LYS A 37 -3.90 -5.11 14.24
C LYS A 37 -3.82 -4.28 12.97
N LEU A 38 -2.81 -3.41 12.87
CA LEU A 38 -2.57 -2.62 11.66
C LEU A 38 -2.16 -3.51 10.48
N LEU A 39 -1.28 -4.49 10.71
CA LEU A 39 -0.88 -5.45 9.67
C LEU A 39 -2.06 -6.29 9.20
N LEU A 40 -2.89 -6.80 10.11
CA LEU A 40 -4.08 -7.57 9.76
C LEU A 40 -5.09 -6.72 8.97
N ALA A 41 -5.32 -5.48 9.39
CA ALA A 41 -6.20 -4.56 8.68
C ALA A 41 -5.67 -4.24 7.27
N ALA A 42 -4.37 -3.96 7.14
CA ALA A 42 -3.74 -3.73 5.84
C ALA A 42 -3.82 -4.97 4.92
N ALA A 43 -3.69 -6.18 5.46
CA ALA A 43 -3.89 -7.42 4.70
C ALA A 43 -5.32 -7.54 4.16
N ILE A 44 -6.32 -7.09 4.93
CA ILE A 44 -7.70 -7.04 4.45
C ILE A 44 -7.85 -6.05 3.29
N GLY A 45 -7.28 -4.84 3.40
CA GLY A 45 -7.29 -3.87 2.30
C GLY A 45 -6.65 -4.42 1.02
N GLY A 46 -5.46 -5.02 1.15
CA GLY A 46 -4.76 -5.70 0.06
C GLY A 46 -5.57 -6.84 -0.57
N LEU A 47 -6.28 -7.63 0.24
CA LEU A 47 -7.15 -8.71 -0.22
C LEU A 47 -8.32 -8.16 -1.06
N PHE A 48 -8.98 -7.11 -0.58
CA PHE A 48 -10.07 -6.46 -1.32
C PHE A 48 -9.58 -5.92 -2.67
N ALA A 49 -8.39 -5.32 -2.70
CA ALA A 49 -7.78 -4.85 -3.94
C ALA A 49 -7.45 -5.99 -4.92
N ALA A 50 -6.88 -7.10 -4.42
CA ALA A 50 -6.57 -8.27 -5.24
C ALA A 50 -7.84 -8.93 -5.82
N ILE A 51 -8.88 -9.11 -5.01
CA ILE A 51 -10.20 -9.59 -5.46
C ILE A 51 -10.73 -8.68 -6.56
N ASN A 52 -10.69 -7.36 -6.37
CA ASN A 52 -11.14 -6.42 -7.38
C ASN A 52 -10.33 -6.49 -8.69
N GLY A 53 -9.03 -6.77 -8.60
CA GLY A 53 -8.17 -7.00 -9.77
C GLY A 53 -8.51 -8.27 -10.55
N ILE A 54 -8.92 -9.34 -9.85
CA ILE A 54 -9.30 -10.63 -10.46
C ILE A 54 -10.64 -10.54 -11.20
N PHE A 55 -11.57 -9.70 -10.73
CA PHE A 55 -12.92 -9.59 -11.28
C PHE A 55 -13.16 -8.22 -11.96
N PRO A 56 -12.46 -7.87 -13.06
CA PRO A 56 -12.62 -6.58 -13.73
C PRO A 56 -14.02 -6.37 -14.33
N TRP A 57 -14.76 -7.47 -14.60
CA TRP A 57 -16.15 -7.44 -15.09
C TRP A 57 -17.19 -7.23 -13.97
N MET A 58 -16.76 -7.11 -12.71
CA MET A 58 -17.66 -6.81 -11.60
C MET A 58 -18.37 -5.47 -11.82
N ASN A 59 -19.66 -5.43 -11.52
CA ASN A 59 -20.49 -4.23 -11.64
C ASN A 59 -19.82 -3.03 -10.92
N ALA A 60 -19.77 -1.88 -11.59
CA ALA A 60 -19.08 -0.70 -11.08
C ALA A 60 -19.58 -0.23 -9.71
N VAL A 61 -20.88 -0.34 -9.43
CA VAL A 61 -21.48 0.02 -8.13
C VAL A 61 -21.04 -0.96 -7.05
N ILE A 62 -21.06 -2.27 -7.35
CA ILE A 62 -20.61 -3.30 -6.41
C ILE A 62 -19.13 -3.10 -6.09
N ARG A 63 -18.31 -2.89 -7.12
CA ARG A 63 -16.88 -2.56 -6.98
C ARG A 63 -16.66 -1.34 -6.10
N PHE A 64 -17.43 -0.28 -6.35
CA PHE A 64 -17.33 0.95 -5.57
C PHE A 64 -17.66 0.71 -4.09
N LEU A 65 -18.78 0.06 -3.79
CA LEU A 65 -19.18 -0.22 -2.41
C LEU A 65 -18.15 -1.12 -1.70
N LEU A 66 -17.67 -2.14 -2.38
CA LEU A 66 -16.73 -3.10 -1.84
C LEU A 66 -15.37 -2.46 -1.50
N MET A 67 -14.81 -1.67 -2.43
CA MET A 67 -13.50 -1.03 -2.25
C MET A 67 -13.54 0.19 -1.35
N TYR A 68 -14.52 1.07 -1.54
CA TYR A 68 -14.55 2.32 -0.80
C TYR A 68 -15.23 2.15 0.55
N VAL A 69 -16.38 1.48 0.62
CA VAL A 69 -17.16 1.42 1.87
C VAL A 69 -16.79 0.21 2.73
N VAL A 70 -16.88 -1.00 2.17
CA VAL A 70 -16.72 -2.24 2.96
C VAL A 70 -15.28 -2.39 3.44
N ALA A 71 -14.30 -2.28 2.53
CA ALA A 71 -12.89 -2.43 2.90
C ALA A 71 -12.45 -1.40 3.94
N SER A 72 -12.78 -0.11 3.76
CA SER A 72 -12.39 0.95 4.70
C SER A 72 -12.98 0.73 6.11
N VAL A 73 -14.26 0.40 6.19
CA VAL A 73 -14.93 0.13 7.48
C VAL A 73 -14.32 -1.09 8.18
N LEU A 74 -14.04 -2.17 7.45
CA LEU A 74 -13.41 -3.36 8.01
C LEU A 74 -11.99 -3.07 8.52
N MET A 75 -11.18 -2.38 7.72
CA MET A 75 -9.82 -1.99 8.12
C MET A 75 -9.82 -1.15 9.40
N ILE A 76 -10.72 -0.17 9.50
CA ILE A 76 -10.86 0.68 10.69
C ILE A 76 -11.30 -0.14 11.90
N ARG A 77 -12.29 -1.01 11.74
CA ARG A 77 -12.81 -1.88 12.82
C ARG A 77 -11.75 -2.84 13.34
N ILE A 78 -10.93 -3.42 12.46
CA ILE A 78 -9.83 -4.30 12.84
C ILE A 78 -8.73 -3.51 13.56
N SER A 79 -8.39 -2.33 13.03
CA SER A 79 -7.32 -1.48 13.58
C SER A 79 -7.64 -0.92 14.95
N PHE A 80 -8.85 -0.38 15.14
CA PHE A 80 -9.22 0.41 16.33
C PHE A 80 -10.33 -0.21 17.18
N GLY A 81 -10.85 -1.37 16.78
CA GLY A 81 -11.86 -2.12 17.51
C GLY A 81 -13.27 -1.58 17.34
N LYS A 82 -14.11 -1.75 18.37
CA LYS A 82 -15.50 -1.28 18.37
C LYS A 82 -15.52 0.23 18.56
N LEU A 83 -16.07 0.93 17.56
CA LEU A 83 -16.28 2.37 17.56
C LEU A 83 -17.78 2.67 17.49
N MET A 84 -18.19 3.79 18.09
CA MET A 84 -19.50 4.39 17.84
C MET A 84 -19.62 4.79 16.37
N ALA A 85 -20.86 4.89 15.85
CA ALA A 85 -21.09 5.25 14.45
C ALA A 85 -20.48 6.60 14.06
N ALA A 86 -20.57 7.60 14.94
CA ALA A 86 -19.96 8.92 14.73
C ALA A 86 -18.42 8.85 14.65
N ASP A 87 -17.78 8.06 15.53
CA ASP A 87 -16.32 7.87 15.50
C ASP A 87 -15.86 7.10 14.26
N LEU A 88 -16.63 6.08 13.85
CA LEU A 88 -16.35 5.30 12.64
C LEU A 88 -16.42 6.20 11.39
N LEU A 89 -17.46 7.04 11.30
CA LEU A 89 -17.61 8.00 10.20
C LEU A 89 -16.45 9.00 10.21
N LYS A 90 -16.11 9.57 11.37
CA LYS A 90 -14.97 10.48 11.52
C LYS A 90 -13.68 9.84 11.05
N GLN A 91 -13.38 8.60 11.47
CA GLN A 91 -12.16 7.91 11.04
C GLN A 91 -12.16 7.60 9.55
N THR A 92 -13.32 7.27 8.97
CA THR A 92 -13.46 7.03 7.52
C THR A 92 -13.15 8.29 6.72
N ILE A 93 -13.69 9.44 7.15
CA ILE A 93 -13.40 10.75 6.53
C ILE A 93 -11.91 11.08 6.62
N VAL A 94 -11.31 10.94 7.81
CA VAL A 94 -9.88 11.21 8.00
C VAL A 94 -9.02 10.25 7.18
N LEU A 95 -9.39 8.98 7.07
CA LEU A 95 -8.69 8.01 6.24
C LEU A 95 -8.66 8.48 4.79
N TYR A 96 -9.81 8.87 4.22
CA TYR A 96 -9.83 9.35 2.84
C TYR A 96 -9.05 10.64 2.61
N LEU A 97 -9.05 11.56 3.58
CA LEU A 97 -8.20 12.76 3.49
C LEU A 97 -6.72 12.35 3.44
N ILE A 98 -6.28 11.44 4.32
CA ILE A 98 -4.92 10.92 4.31
C ILE A 98 -4.61 10.24 2.97
N THR A 99 -5.51 9.38 2.47
CA THR A 99 -5.35 8.71 1.17
C THR A 99 -5.17 9.71 0.04
N TYR A 100 -5.98 10.76 0.00
CA TYR A 100 -5.88 11.81 -1.01
C TYR A 100 -4.53 12.53 -0.95
N PHE A 101 -4.09 12.95 0.24
CA PHE A 101 -2.80 13.63 0.42
C PHE A 101 -1.61 12.73 0.11
N VAL A 102 -1.60 11.49 0.61
CA VAL A 102 -0.53 10.52 0.35
C VAL A 102 -0.47 10.18 -1.14
N GLY A 103 -1.61 9.94 -1.78
CA GLY A 103 -1.69 9.71 -3.22
C GLY A 103 -1.17 10.90 -4.02
N GLY A 104 -1.59 12.11 -3.67
CA GLY A 104 -1.10 13.35 -4.29
C GLY A 104 0.41 13.55 -4.11
N MET A 105 0.95 13.23 -2.93
CA MET A 105 2.37 13.29 -2.63
C MET A 105 3.17 12.28 -3.45
N ILE A 106 2.75 11.00 -3.47
CA ILE A 106 3.38 9.95 -4.28
C ILE A 106 3.34 10.34 -5.76
N ASN A 107 2.21 10.83 -6.25
CA ASN A 107 2.05 11.28 -7.63
C ASN A 107 3.00 12.45 -7.95
N SER A 108 3.12 13.41 -7.03
CA SER A 108 4.01 14.55 -7.19
C SER A 108 5.48 14.14 -7.24
N ILE A 109 5.89 13.25 -6.33
CA ILE A 109 7.23 12.67 -6.33
C ILE A 109 7.49 11.91 -7.63
N TYR A 110 6.55 11.07 -8.06
CA TYR A 110 6.73 10.25 -9.25
C TYR A 110 6.89 11.11 -10.52
N TYR A 111 6.02 12.09 -10.73
CA TYR A 111 6.00 12.83 -12.00
C TYR A 111 6.90 14.07 -12.04
N TYR A 112 7.09 14.76 -10.92
CA TYR A 112 7.81 16.04 -10.88
C TYR A 112 9.20 15.95 -10.27
N THR A 113 9.68 14.75 -9.94
CA THR A 113 11.07 14.53 -9.50
C THR A 113 11.76 13.50 -10.40
N GLY A 114 13.09 13.41 -10.29
CA GLY A 114 13.88 12.37 -10.96
C GLY A 114 13.53 10.94 -10.52
N PHE A 115 12.61 10.74 -9.57
CA PHE A 115 12.23 9.44 -9.03
C PHE A 115 11.68 8.49 -10.09
N ARG A 116 10.87 8.96 -11.05
CA ARG A 116 10.41 8.10 -12.17
C ARG A 116 11.57 7.55 -12.97
N MET A 117 12.58 8.38 -13.27
CA MET A 117 13.77 7.92 -13.97
C MET A 117 14.51 6.88 -13.13
N PHE A 118 14.71 7.12 -11.84
CA PHE A 118 15.34 6.16 -10.94
C PHE A 118 14.62 4.79 -10.91
N VAL A 119 13.29 4.79 -10.78
CA VAL A 119 12.47 3.56 -10.79
C VAL A 119 12.58 2.81 -12.12
N VAL A 120 12.58 3.52 -13.25
CA VAL A 120 12.74 2.91 -14.57
C VAL A 120 14.14 2.28 -14.75
N HIS A 121 15.19 2.92 -14.24
CA HIS A 121 16.55 2.37 -14.30
C HIS A 121 16.72 1.13 -13.42
N LEU A 122 16.08 1.10 -12.25
CA LEU A 122 16.01 -0.09 -11.39
C LEU A 122 15.29 -1.24 -12.10
N GLY A 123 14.10 -0.99 -12.66
CA GLY A 123 13.30 -2.03 -13.33
C GLY A 123 13.94 -2.57 -14.62
N LYS A 124 14.81 -1.79 -15.28
CA LYS A 124 15.60 -2.23 -16.44
C LYS A 124 16.91 -2.92 -16.05
N GLY A 125 17.21 -3.12 -14.76
CA GLY A 125 18.44 -3.75 -14.28
C GLY A 125 19.71 -2.91 -14.47
N MET A 126 19.60 -1.68 -14.99
CA MET A 126 20.75 -0.78 -15.20
C MET A 126 21.41 -0.32 -13.89
N ALA A 127 20.68 -0.34 -12.78
CA ALA A 127 21.25 -0.09 -11.46
C ALA A 127 22.26 -1.17 -11.02
N PHE A 128 22.07 -2.42 -11.49
CA PHE A 128 22.92 -3.57 -11.14
C PHE A 128 23.88 -3.96 -12.27
N SER A 129 23.66 -3.49 -13.51
CA SER A 129 24.52 -3.83 -14.66
C SER A 129 25.94 -3.28 -14.56
N ASN A 130 26.18 -2.33 -13.65
CA ASN A 130 27.48 -1.70 -13.42
C ASN A 130 28.13 -2.11 -12.08
N ILE A 131 27.65 -3.19 -11.45
CA ILE A 131 28.33 -3.77 -10.29
C ILE A 131 29.62 -4.41 -10.80
N SER A 132 30.72 -3.68 -10.61
CA SER A 132 32.06 -4.18 -10.87
C SER A 132 32.31 -5.47 -10.08
N TRP A 133 32.86 -6.48 -10.73
CA TRP A 133 33.29 -7.76 -10.12
C TRP A 133 34.11 -7.59 -8.82
N LYS A 134 34.80 -6.44 -8.66
CA LYS A 134 35.50 -6.06 -7.43
C LYS A 134 34.57 -5.90 -6.21
N PHE A 135 33.35 -5.40 -6.40
CA PHE A 135 32.37 -5.22 -5.32
C PHE A 135 31.82 -6.57 -4.81
N ILE A 136 31.64 -7.53 -5.72
CA ILE A 136 31.23 -8.89 -5.39
C ILE A 136 32.32 -9.61 -4.59
N ILE A 137 33.59 -9.48 -5.00
CA ILE A 137 34.74 -10.04 -4.26
C ILE A 137 34.86 -9.42 -2.87
N MET A 138 34.60 -8.12 -2.73
CA MET A 138 34.64 -7.45 -1.43
C MET A 138 33.55 -8.00 -0.49
N MET A 139 32.33 -8.20 -0.97
CA MET A 139 31.23 -8.77 -0.18
C MET A 139 31.48 -10.22 0.26
N ILE A 140 32.12 -11.04 -0.58
CA ILE A 140 32.48 -12.42 -0.23
C ILE A 140 33.55 -12.44 0.87
N ASN A 141 34.59 -11.59 0.76
CA ASN A 141 35.64 -11.51 1.78
C ASN A 141 35.17 -10.96 3.13
N PHE A 142 34.05 -10.23 3.17
CA PHE A 142 33.47 -9.73 4.42
C PHE A 142 32.68 -10.80 5.20
N HIS A 143 32.41 -11.97 4.63
CA HIS A 143 31.69 -13.05 5.33
C HIS A 143 32.63 -14.00 6.10
N ASP A 144 33.94 -13.93 5.86
CA ASP A 144 34.97 -14.81 6.46
C ASP A 144 35.80 -14.14 7.58
N ILE A 145 35.28 -13.08 8.23
CA ILE A 145 35.87 -12.43 9.42
C ILE A 145 34.96 -12.61 10.64
#